data_AF-A0A3Q3W001-F1
#
_entry.id   AF-A0A3Q3W001-F1
#
_cell.length_a   1.000
_cell.length_b   1.000
_cell.length_c   1.000
_cell.angle_alpha   90.00
_cell.angle_beta   90.00
_cell.angle_gamma   90.00
#
_symmetry.space_group_name_H-M   'P 1'
#
loop_
_entity.id
_entity.type
_entity.pdbx_description
1 polymer ?
#
loop_
_entity_poly.entity_id
_entity_poly.type
_entity_poly.pdbx_seq_one_letter_code
_entity_poly.pdbx_strand_id
1 'polypeptide(L)'
;TGSPMSGRRVGFCLSDKKRKRMNLHAFHRCSLTDPSLGEFFLSQIDLARPLVPQGPFDVIVHKLSDVIVEAEHDSRSQQLLANFQSYVAAHPGTVLLDPLPAMTQLLDRFASYRIMTKLHNSLRDWRICSPPYLEIHSVSDPSSIQQAVMAQGLSFPIICKTRVAHGSLSHEMSLIFSEGSLADIHPPCVLQSFVNHGAVLHKVFVVGDQHFCVERPSLKNFPSGPCDRETIFFNSHQVSKPESSSDLTAVSRIVGVTSEAVAALVKELRVQLGMALFGVDVIINIQTHTLTVIDINIFPGYEGVPQFFSALLSHIESVLDKQTFAGPQAVGPSATSTALSTSRTVDTRSLSDAARDNRLPLRFCSCHPGFQMKHNSCFYFIVEEAEEMVTYSCVEVMQIGNSQNSRNSLHTVIIIAQNIY
;
A
#
# COMPACT_ATOMS: atom_id res chain seq x y z
N THR A 1 -34.28 -31.82 -5.80
CA THR A 1 -33.19 -31.12 -6.51
C THR A 1 -32.63 -30.09 -5.57
N GLY A 2 -31.53 -30.42 -4.88
CA GLY A 2 -30.96 -29.56 -3.85
C GLY A 2 -30.41 -28.27 -4.47
N SER A 3 -30.70 -27.14 -3.83
CA SER A 3 -30.02 -25.86 -4.09
C SER A 3 -28.50 -26.10 -4.02
N PRO A 4 -27.70 -25.67 -5.00
CA PRO A 4 -26.25 -25.72 -4.85
C PRO A 4 -25.86 -24.88 -3.62
N MET A 5 -24.97 -25.43 -2.80
CA MET A 5 -24.56 -24.80 -1.54
C MET A 5 -24.06 -23.37 -1.78
N SER A 6 -24.61 -22.40 -1.05
CA SER A 6 -24.51 -20.96 -1.32
C SER A 6 -23.19 -20.33 -0.82
N GLY A 7 -22.06 -21.01 -0.98
CA GLY A 7 -20.77 -20.45 -0.60
C GLY A 7 -19.97 -19.95 -1.80
N ARG A 8 -19.35 -18.78 -1.63
CA ARG A 8 -18.59 -18.05 -2.66
C ARG A 8 -17.18 -18.66 -2.80
N ARG A 9 -16.81 -19.12 -3.99
CA ARG A 9 -15.56 -19.84 -4.27
C ARG A 9 -14.46 -18.88 -4.73
N VAL A 10 -13.41 -18.72 -3.92
CA VAL A 10 -12.30 -17.79 -4.17
C VAL A 10 -11.01 -18.56 -4.42
N GLY A 11 -10.46 -18.40 -5.62
CA GLY A 11 -9.16 -18.95 -6.02
C GLY A 11 -8.01 -17.98 -5.73
N PHE A 12 -6.92 -18.46 -5.13
CA PHE A 12 -5.70 -17.69 -4.93
C PHE A 12 -4.58 -18.18 -5.85
N CYS A 13 -4.11 -17.30 -6.71
CA CYS A 13 -2.99 -17.57 -7.61
C CYS A 13 -1.80 -16.66 -7.25
N LEU A 14 -1.02 -17.10 -6.26
CA LEU A 14 0.11 -16.36 -5.68
C LEU A 14 1.37 -17.22 -5.66
N SER A 15 2.53 -16.60 -5.84
CA SER A 15 3.82 -17.28 -5.66
C SER A 15 3.99 -17.78 -4.22
N ASP A 16 4.79 -18.83 -4.02
CA ASP A 16 5.09 -19.38 -2.69
C ASP A 16 5.62 -18.31 -1.73
N LYS A 17 6.48 -17.41 -2.23
CA LYS A 17 7.04 -16.28 -1.47
C LYS A 17 5.93 -15.34 -0.99
N LYS A 18 4.99 -14.98 -1.86
CA LYS A 18 3.87 -14.09 -1.56
C LYS A 18 2.89 -14.76 -0.60
N ARG A 19 2.57 -16.05 -0.80
CA ARG A 19 1.71 -16.85 0.08
C ARG A 19 2.25 -16.91 1.51
N LYS A 20 3.55 -17.21 1.67
CA LYS A 20 4.19 -17.28 3.00
C LYS A 20 4.15 -15.93 3.71
N ARG A 21 4.44 -14.83 2.99
CA ARG A 21 4.39 -13.47 3.57
C ARG A 21 2.97 -13.02 3.93
N MET A 22 1.99 -13.38 3.11
CA MET A 22 0.59 -13.04 3.34
C MET A 22 -0.11 -13.95 4.35
N ASN A 23 0.54 -14.98 4.90
CA ASN A 23 -0.07 -15.92 5.85
C ASN A 23 -1.53 -16.31 5.49
N LEU A 24 -1.73 -16.95 4.33
CA LEU A 24 -3.08 -17.31 3.86
C LEU A 24 -3.87 -18.19 4.85
N HIS A 25 -3.20 -18.89 5.77
CA HIS A 25 -3.88 -19.61 6.84
C HIS A 25 -4.60 -18.67 7.81
N ALA A 26 -4.00 -17.52 8.14
CA ALA A 26 -4.66 -16.49 8.94
C ALA A 26 -5.85 -15.87 8.19
N PHE A 27 -5.74 -15.70 6.87
CA PHE A 27 -6.86 -15.25 6.05
C PHE A 27 -8.04 -16.23 6.08
N HIS A 28 -7.79 -17.54 5.92
CA HIS A 28 -8.83 -18.58 6.03
C HIS A 28 -9.47 -18.62 7.43
N ARG A 29 -8.69 -18.36 8.49
CA ARG A 29 -9.27 -18.24 9.83
C ARG A 29 -10.15 -16.99 9.95
N CYS A 30 -9.71 -15.86 9.40
CA CYS A 30 -10.46 -14.61 9.39
C CYS A 30 -11.83 -14.75 8.70
N SER A 31 -11.89 -15.47 7.57
CA SER A 31 -13.15 -15.73 6.86
C SER A 31 -14.12 -16.62 7.63
N LEU A 32 -13.66 -17.37 8.64
CA LEU A 32 -14.51 -18.22 9.48
C LEU A 32 -14.98 -17.51 10.76
N THR A 33 -14.27 -16.48 11.21
CA THR A 33 -14.51 -15.83 12.51
C THR A 33 -15.42 -14.61 12.43
N ASP A 34 -15.65 -14.06 11.23
CA ASP A 34 -16.52 -12.91 11.06
C ASP A 34 -17.91 -13.37 10.58
N PRO A 35 -18.92 -13.45 11.47
CA PRO A 35 -20.26 -13.91 11.14
C PRO A 35 -21.04 -12.93 10.25
N SER A 36 -20.52 -11.72 10.02
CA SER A 36 -21.13 -10.75 9.09
C SER A 36 -20.80 -11.04 7.63
N LEU A 37 -19.79 -11.87 7.37
CA LEU A 37 -19.35 -12.26 6.04
C LEU A 37 -20.00 -13.57 5.58
N GLY A 38 -20.37 -13.65 4.30
CA GLY A 38 -20.88 -14.89 3.70
C GLY A 38 -19.86 -16.04 3.72
N GLU A 39 -20.32 -17.28 3.55
CA GLU A 39 -19.45 -18.46 3.52
C GLU A 39 -18.50 -18.42 2.30
N PHE A 40 -17.19 -18.39 2.54
CA PHE A 40 -16.16 -18.39 1.50
C PHE A 40 -15.42 -19.72 1.44
N PHE A 41 -15.37 -20.32 0.24
CA PHE A 41 -14.54 -21.49 -0.05
C PHE A 41 -13.23 -21.05 -0.72
N LEU A 42 -12.15 -21.04 0.06
CA LEU A 42 -10.85 -20.60 -0.42
C LEU A 42 -10.06 -21.77 -1.00
N SER A 43 -9.46 -21.59 -2.17
CA SER A 43 -8.65 -22.62 -2.82
C SER A 43 -7.38 -22.01 -3.40
N GLN A 44 -6.25 -22.68 -3.24
CA GLN A 44 -5.02 -22.31 -3.94
C GLN A 44 -5.07 -22.87 -5.36
N ILE A 45 -4.81 -22.01 -6.34
CA ILE A 45 -4.71 -22.40 -7.75
C ILE A 45 -3.28 -22.87 -8.02
N ASP A 46 -3.17 -24.05 -8.62
CA ASP A 46 -1.94 -24.58 -9.19
C ASP A 46 -1.95 -24.34 -10.71
N LEU A 47 -1.15 -23.37 -11.16
CA LEU A 47 -1.01 -23.02 -12.58
C LEU A 47 -0.36 -24.14 -13.41
N ALA A 48 0.37 -25.08 -12.79
CA ALA A 48 0.99 -26.19 -13.50
C ALA A 48 -0.01 -27.29 -13.87
N ARG A 49 -1.25 -27.21 -13.37
CA ARG A 49 -2.34 -28.14 -13.66
C ARG A 49 -3.47 -27.42 -14.40
N PRO A 50 -4.32 -28.13 -15.16
CA PRO A 50 -5.51 -27.54 -15.76
C PRO A 50 -6.39 -26.85 -14.70
N LEU A 51 -6.86 -25.63 -14.97
CA LEU A 51 -7.67 -24.85 -14.00
C LEU A 51 -9.13 -25.30 -13.91
N VAL A 52 -9.70 -25.83 -15.00
CA VAL A 52 -11.10 -26.30 -15.06
C VAL A 52 -11.48 -27.23 -13.90
N PRO A 53 -10.73 -28.31 -13.60
CA PRO A 53 -11.05 -29.19 -12.47
C PRO A 53 -10.79 -28.58 -11.09
N GLN A 54 -10.12 -27.43 -10.99
CA GLN A 54 -9.85 -26.75 -9.72
C GLN A 54 -11.00 -25.80 -9.34
N GLY A 55 -11.78 -25.33 -10.32
CA GLY A 55 -12.93 -24.46 -10.14
C GLY A 55 -14.27 -25.21 -9.99
N PRO A 56 -15.41 -24.59 -10.37
CA PRO A 56 -15.56 -23.17 -10.73
C PRO A 56 -15.09 -22.19 -9.64
N PHE A 57 -14.68 -20.99 -10.05
CA PHE A 57 -14.35 -19.87 -9.17
C PHE A 57 -15.26 -18.69 -9.45
N ASP A 58 -15.77 -18.05 -8.39
CA ASP A 58 -16.50 -16.79 -8.51
C ASP A 58 -15.50 -15.62 -8.57
N VAL A 59 -14.42 -15.69 -7.79
CA VAL A 59 -13.32 -14.70 -7.79
C VAL A 59 -11.97 -15.41 -7.84
N ILE A 60 -11.03 -14.83 -8.59
CA ILE A 60 -9.62 -15.19 -8.52
C ILE A 60 -8.80 -13.98 -8.08
N VAL A 61 -8.16 -14.11 -6.92
CA VAL A 61 -7.17 -13.16 -6.39
C VAL A 61 -5.79 -13.61 -6.83
N HIS A 62 -5.07 -12.77 -7.58
CA HIS A 62 -3.79 -13.18 -8.15
C HIS A 62 -2.71 -12.10 -8.10
N LYS A 63 -1.46 -12.56 -8.18
CA LYS A 63 -0.30 -11.73 -8.43
C LYS A 63 0.61 -12.45 -9.42
N LEU A 64 0.26 -12.35 -10.70
CA LEU A 64 0.97 -12.98 -11.81
C LEU A 64 2.10 -12.12 -12.38
N SER A 65 2.45 -11.01 -11.74
CA SER A 65 3.44 -10.04 -12.25
C SER A 65 4.78 -10.70 -12.64
N ASP A 66 5.35 -11.55 -11.77
CA ASP A 66 6.60 -12.26 -12.06
C ASP A 66 6.42 -13.22 -13.25
N VAL A 67 5.33 -13.99 -13.29
CA VAL A 67 5.04 -14.95 -14.38
C VAL A 67 4.90 -14.23 -15.73
N ILE A 68 4.25 -13.07 -15.77
CA ILE A 68 4.08 -12.29 -16.99
C ILE A 68 5.41 -11.77 -17.50
N VAL A 69 6.24 -11.21 -16.61
CA VAL A 69 7.58 -10.70 -16.99
C VAL A 69 8.48 -11.85 -17.47
N GLU A 70 8.45 -13.00 -16.78
CA GLU A 70 9.22 -14.18 -17.18
C GLU A 70 8.74 -14.78 -18.50
N ALA A 71 7.44 -14.73 -18.79
CA ALA A 71 6.85 -15.27 -20.03
C ALA A 71 7.35 -14.57 -21.31
N GLU A 72 7.99 -13.40 -21.21
CA GLU A 72 8.65 -12.79 -22.37
C GLU A 72 9.80 -13.65 -22.91
N HIS A 73 10.43 -14.47 -22.06
CA HIS A 73 11.66 -15.21 -22.39
C HIS A 73 11.63 -16.69 -21.98
N ASP A 74 10.71 -17.10 -21.11
CA ASP A 74 10.63 -18.46 -20.57
C ASP A 74 9.37 -19.20 -21.04
N SER A 75 9.56 -20.31 -21.75
CA SER A 75 8.47 -21.11 -22.33
C SER A 75 7.56 -21.74 -21.27
N ARG A 76 8.08 -22.03 -20.07
CA ARG A 76 7.26 -22.58 -18.99
C ARG A 76 6.32 -21.51 -18.46
N SER A 77 6.80 -20.31 -18.18
CA SER A 77 5.99 -19.17 -17.76
C SER A 77 4.96 -18.77 -18.84
N GLN A 78 5.29 -18.90 -20.12
CA GLN A 78 4.30 -18.77 -21.22
C GLN A 78 3.17 -19.80 -21.11
N GLN A 79 3.48 -21.07 -20.84
CA GLN A 79 2.47 -22.13 -20.67
C GLN A 79 1.59 -21.88 -19.43
N LEU A 80 2.19 -21.47 -18.30
CA LEU A 80 1.46 -21.13 -17.07
C LEU A 80 0.49 -19.98 -17.31
N LEU A 81 0.95 -18.92 -18.02
CA LEU A 81 0.13 -17.77 -18.36
C LEU A 81 -1.00 -18.15 -19.35
N ALA A 82 -0.70 -18.96 -20.37
CA ALA A 82 -1.68 -19.41 -21.35
C ALA A 82 -2.78 -20.28 -20.71
N ASN A 83 -2.42 -21.16 -19.77
CA ASN A 83 -3.38 -21.97 -19.00
C ASN A 83 -4.33 -21.07 -18.20
N PHE A 84 -3.79 -20.05 -17.53
CA PHE A 84 -4.59 -19.07 -16.78
C PHE A 84 -5.53 -18.28 -17.69
N GLN A 85 -5.01 -17.70 -18.77
CA GLN A 85 -5.78 -16.90 -19.72
C GLN A 85 -6.88 -17.70 -20.39
N SER A 86 -6.62 -18.97 -20.75
CA SER A 86 -7.61 -19.86 -21.35
C SER A 86 -8.78 -20.13 -20.40
N TYR A 87 -8.52 -20.32 -19.11
CA TYR A 87 -9.57 -20.48 -18.11
C TYR A 87 -10.42 -19.22 -17.98
N VAL A 88 -9.79 -18.05 -17.83
CA VAL A 88 -10.49 -16.76 -17.67
C VAL A 88 -11.35 -16.45 -18.90
N ALA A 89 -10.84 -16.69 -20.10
CA ALA A 89 -11.59 -16.47 -21.34
C ALA A 89 -12.83 -17.39 -21.44
N ALA A 90 -12.73 -18.62 -20.95
CA ALA A 90 -13.84 -19.57 -20.93
C ALA A 90 -14.86 -19.33 -19.78
N HIS A 91 -14.51 -18.52 -18.78
CA HIS A 91 -15.34 -18.26 -17.59
C HIS A 91 -15.49 -16.75 -17.33
N PRO A 92 -16.20 -16.01 -18.21
CA PRO A 92 -16.34 -14.55 -18.09
C PRO A 92 -17.09 -14.10 -16.82
N GLY A 93 -17.79 -15.01 -16.14
CA GLY A 93 -18.40 -14.74 -14.83
C GLY A 93 -17.39 -14.65 -13.69
N THR A 94 -16.19 -15.23 -13.83
CA THR A 94 -15.15 -15.19 -12.80
C THR A 94 -14.51 -13.81 -12.74
N VAL A 95 -14.61 -13.16 -11.57
CA VAL A 95 -13.95 -11.87 -11.30
C VAL A 95 -12.45 -12.07 -11.14
N LEU A 96 -11.64 -11.22 -11.76
CA LEU A 96 -10.20 -11.14 -11.51
C LEU A 96 -9.85 -9.95 -10.63
N LEU A 97 -9.18 -10.21 -9.51
CA LEU A 97 -8.59 -9.19 -8.64
C LEU A 97 -7.07 -9.23 -8.78
N ASP A 98 -6.45 -8.37 -9.59
CA ASP A 98 -7.02 -7.34 -10.49
C ASP A 98 -7.09 -7.80 -11.96
N PRO A 99 -7.82 -7.13 -12.87
CA PRO A 99 -7.81 -7.49 -14.29
C PRO A 99 -6.40 -7.51 -14.87
N LEU A 100 -6.08 -8.53 -15.70
CA LEU A 100 -4.74 -8.66 -16.30
C LEU A 100 -4.30 -7.39 -17.07
N PRO A 101 -5.13 -6.78 -17.94
CA PRO A 101 -4.73 -5.57 -18.67
C PRO A 101 -4.43 -4.37 -17.76
N ALA A 102 -5.18 -4.25 -16.65
CA ALA A 102 -4.95 -3.21 -15.65
C ALA A 102 -3.60 -3.42 -14.95
N MET A 103 -3.34 -4.64 -14.50
CA MET A 103 -2.10 -5.01 -13.82
C MET A 103 -0.86 -4.85 -14.71
N THR A 104 -0.94 -5.22 -15.99
CA THR A 104 0.19 -5.13 -16.93
C THR A 104 0.70 -3.70 -17.13
N GLN A 105 -0.15 -2.68 -16.95
CA GLN A 105 0.27 -1.27 -17.04
C GLN A 105 1.29 -0.89 -15.97
N LEU A 106 1.28 -1.57 -14.82
CA LEU A 106 2.20 -1.32 -13.73
C LEU A 106 3.46 -2.19 -13.76
N LEU A 107 3.64 -3.03 -14.79
CA LEU A 107 4.89 -3.77 -15.01
C LEU A 107 5.96 -2.92 -15.71
N ASP A 108 5.54 -1.88 -16.42
CA ASP A 108 6.40 -0.92 -17.12
C ASP A 108 6.37 0.44 -16.42
N ARG A 109 7.52 0.90 -15.89
CA ARG A 109 7.60 2.20 -15.22
C ARG A 109 7.30 3.36 -16.16
N PHE A 110 7.54 3.24 -17.46
CA PHE A 110 7.16 4.30 -18.41
C PHE A 110 5.63 4.45 -18.43
N ALA A 111 4.89 3.34 -18.47
CA ALA A 111 3.44 3.36 -18.41
C ALA A 111 2.94 3.90 -17.06
N SER A 112 3.49 3.44 -15.94
CA SER A 112 3.05 3.91 -14.62
C SER A 112 3.32 5.40 -14.39
N TYR A 113 4.46 5.93 -14.87
CA TYR A 113 4.78 7.36 -14.75
C TYR A 113 3.90 8.24 -15.65
N ARG A 114 3.52 7.75 -16.83
CA ARG A 114 2.53 8.42 -17.69
C ARG A 114 1.15 8.49 -17.01
N ILE A 115 0.77 7.47 -16.23
CA ILE A 115 -0.44 7.51 -15.39
C ILE A 115 -0.27 8.55 -14.28
N MET A 116 0.86 8.57 -13.58
CA MET A 116 1.17 9.56 -12.54
C MET A 116 1.12 11.01 -13.06
N THR A 117 1.53 11.23 -14.30
CA THR A 117 1.44 12.55 -14.97
C THR A 117 0.00 13.01 -15.14
N LYS A 118 -0.92 12.10 -15.50
CA LYS A 118 -2.35 12.41 -15.61
C LYS A 118 -2.93 12.81 -14.26
N LEU A 119 -2.54 12.11 -13.18
CA LEU A 119 -2.98 12.42 -11.82
C LEU A 119 -2.60 13.84 -11.40
N HIS A 120 -1.40 14.28 -11.73
CA HIS A 120 -0.94 15.62 -11.38
C HIS A 120 -1.88 16.71 -11.94
N ASN A 121 -2.47 16.48 -13.12
CA ASN A 121 -3.45 17.40 -13.70
C ASN A 121 -4.83 17.28 -13.03
N SER A 122 -5.30 16.07 -12.72
CA SER A 122 -6.59 15.85 -12.05
C SER A 122 -6.62 16.31 -10.58
N LEU A 123 -5.46 16.34 -9.91
CA LEU A 123 -5.36 16.52 -8.46
C LEU A 123 -4.61 17.81 -8.05
N ARG A 124 -4.55 18.82 -8.93
CA ARG A 124 -3.85 20.09 -8.64
C ARG A 124 -4.35 20.77 -7.36
N ASP A 125 -5.66 20.78 -7.16
CA ASP A 125 -6.30 21.40 -5.99
C ASP A 125 -5.94 20.70 -4.66
N TRP A 126 -5.52 19.44 -4.74
CA TRP A 126 -5.12 18.63 -3.59
C TRP A 126 -3.65 18.77 -3.21
N ARG A 127 -2.88 19.64 -3.90
CA ARG A 127 -1.43 19.79 -3.72
C ARG A 127 -0.67 18.46 -3.87
N ILE A 128 -1.16 17.61 -4.76
CA ILE A 128 -0.54 16.34 -5.12
C ILE A 128 0.27 16.54 -6.41
N CYS A 129 1.51 16.07 -6.40
CA CYS A 129 2.37 16.13 -7.57
C CYS A 129 3.13 14.82 -7.80
N SER A 130 3.72 14.74 -8.98
CA SER A 130 4.78 13.78 -9.27
C SER A 130 6.03 14.59 -9.65
N PRO A 131 7.23 14.20 -9.20
CA PRO A 131 8.45 14.90 -9.60
C PRO A 131 8.65 14.82 -11.12
N PRO A 132 9.28 15.84 -11.73
CA PRO A 132 9.72 15.75 -13.12
C PRO A 132 10.52 14.48 -13.36
N TYR A 133 10.26 13.85 -14.50
CA TYR A 133 10.93 12.61 -14.90
C TYR A 133 11.21 12.60 -16.40
N LEU A 134 12.13 11.72 -16.81
CA LEU A 134 12.52 11.47 -18.19
C LEU A 134 12.66 9.97 -18.43
N GLU A 135 12.14 9.51 -19.56
CA GLU A 135 12.27 8.12 -20.03
C GLU A 135 13.51 8.02 -20.93
N ILE A 136 14.44 7.12 -20.58
CA ILE A 136 15.62 6.82 -21.40
C ILE A 136 15.45 5.42 -21.99
N HIS A 137 15.24 5.35 -23.31
CA HIS A 137 14.90 4.09 -23.99
C HIS A 137 16.11 3.23 -24.35
N SER A 138 17.22 3.84 -24.73
CA SER A 138 18.40 3.15 -25.25
C SER A 138 19.67 3.86 -24.78
N VAL A 139 20.81 3.18 -24.97
CA VAL A 139 22.12 3.79 -24.76
C VAL A 139 22.27 4.98 -25.71
N SER A 140 22.58 6.13 -25.11
CA SER A 140 22.88 7.39 -25.80
C SER A 140 24.17 7.95 -25.22
N ASP A 141 24.83 8.83 -25.95
CA ASP A 141 26.01 9.50 -25.41
C ASP A 141 25.61 10.38 -24.19
N PRO A 142 26.51 10.55 -23.20
CA PRO A 142 26.21 11.34 -22.01
C PRO A 142 25.77 12.79 -22.30
N SER A 143 26.25 13.39 -23.39
CA SER A 143 25.90 14.78 -23.73
C SER A 143 24.45 14.91 -24.20
N SER A 144 23.96 13.94 -24.97
CA SER A 144 22.54 13.86 -25.36
C SER A 144 21.63 13.65 -24.14
N ILE A 145 22.04 12.80 -23.21
CA ILE A 145 21.29 12.57 -21.95
C ILE A 145 21.24 13.87 -21.13
N GLN A 146 22.37 14.56 -20.99
CA GLN A 146 22.45 15.85 -20.29
C GLN A 146 21.51 16.89 -20.93
N GLN A 147 21.52 17.02 -22.26
CA GLN A 147 20.61 17.93 -22.97
C GLN A 147 19.14 17.58 -22.71
N ALA A 148 18.79 16.29 -22.71
CA ALA A 148 17.44 15.84 -22.42
C ALA A 148 17.03 16.11 -20.96
N VAL A 149 17.95 15.91 -20.01
CA VAL A 149 17.77 16.25 -18.58
C VAL A 149 17.45 17.74 -18.41
N MET A 150 18.23 18.60 -19.07
CA MET A 150 18.02 20.06 -19.05
C MET A 150 16.69 20.44 -19.71
N ALA A 151 16.39 19.90 -20.90
CA ALA A 151 15.16 20.20 -21.63
C ALA A 151 13.90 19.78 -20.86
N GLN A 152 13.98 18.67 -20.11
CA GLN A 152 12.90 18.17 -19.27
C GLN A 152 12.80 18.88 -17.90
N GLY A 153 13.77 19.74 -17.56
CA GLY A 153 13.76 20.48 -16.29
C GLY A 153 14.00 19.60 -15.06
N LEU A 154 14.78 18.52 -15.22
CA LEU A 154 15.22 17.70 -14.10
C LEU A 154 16.27 18.44 -13.26
N SER A 155 16.25 18.22 -11.94
CA SER A 155 17.13 18.88 -10.98
C SER A 155 17.92 17.85 -10.18
N PHE A 156 19.23 18.04 -10.07
CA PHE A 156 20.07 17.18 -9.23
C PHE A 156 19.76 17.36 -7.73
N PRO A 157 19.84 16.27 -6.92
CA PRO A 157 20.15 14.90 -7.34
C PRO A 157 19.04 14.24 -8.17
N ILE A 158 19.40 13.32 -9.07
CA ILE A 158 18.45 12.57 -9.92
C ILE A 158 18.46 11.11 -9.49
N ILE A 159 17.29 10.54 -9.21
CA ILE A 159 17.13 9.10 -8.97
C ILE A 159 16.90 8.38 -10.30
N CYS A 160 17.70 7.35 -10.57
CA CYS A 160 17.57 6.47 -11.71
C CYS A 160 16.93 5.15 -11.27
N LYS A 161 15.87 4.74 -11.97
CA LYS A 161 15.11 3.51 -11.73
C LYS A 161 15.08 2.68 -13.01
N THR A 162 15.18 1.36 -12.91
CA THR A 162 15.03 0.49 -14.09
C THR A 162 13.65 0.63 -14.74
N ARG A 163 13.51 0.39 -16.05
CA ARG A 163 12.19 0.42 -16.70
C ARG A 163 11.25 -0.65 -16.16
N VAL A 164 11.75 -1.87 -15.98
CA VAL A 164 10.94 -2.98 -15.46
C VAL A 164 10.61 -2.71 -14.00
N ALA A 165 9.31 -2.64 -13.67
CA ALA A 165 8.82 -2.24 -12.35
C ALA A 165 8.74 -3.40 -11.35
N HIS A 166 8.90 -4.64 -11.80
CA HIS A 166 8.73 -5.84 -10.98
C HIS A 166 9.81 -6.91 -11.22
N GLY A 167 10.01 -7.78 -10.23
CA GLY A 167 10.99 -8.87 -10.28
C GLY A 167 12.24 -8.61 -9.44
N SER A 168 13.24 -9.50 -9.56
CA SER A 168 14.46 -9.44 -8.74
C SER A 168 15.37 -8.24 -9.07
N LEU A 169 15.41 -7.83 -10.34
CA LEU A 169 16.27 -6.76 -10.85
C LEU A 169 15.59 -5.39 -10.91
N SER A 170 14.29 -5.29 -10.61
CA SER A 170 13.54 -4.03 -10.68
C SER A 170 13.85 -3.04 -9.54
N HIS A 171 14.66 -3.46 -8.57
CA HIS A 171 14.90 -2.72 -7.32
C HIS A 171 16.29 -2.08 -7.24
N GLU A 172 17.16 -2.34 -8.21
CA GLU A 172 18.43 -1.63 -8.34
C GLU A 172 18.17 -0.20 -8.81
N MET A 173 18.63 0.77 -8.02
CA MET A 173 18.47 2.20 -8.26
C MET A 173 19.80 2.90 -8.04
N SER A 174 19.93 4.08 -8.63
CA SER A 174 21.07 4.96 -8.35
C SER A 174 20.62 6.39 -8.09
N LEU A 175 21.40 7.11 -7.29
CA LEU A 175 21.23 8.54 -7.03
C LEU A 175 22.44 9.29 -7.58
N ILE A 176 22.18 10.13 -8.57
CA ILE A 176 23.18 10.80 -9.40
C ILE A 176 23.22 12.27 -8.98
N PHE A 177 24.42 12.81 -8.76
CA PHE A 177 24.60 14.13 -8.17
C PHE A 177 25.13 15.20 -9.13
N SER A 178 25.61 14.81 -10.32
CA SER A 178 26.18 15.74 -11.28
C SER A 178 25.96 15.27 -12.72
N GLU A 179 26.20 16.17 -13.68
CA GLU A 179 26.13 15.86 -15.11
C GLU A 179 27.17 14.82 -15.54
N GLY A 180 28.40 14.90 -14.99
CA GLY A 180 29.46 13.93 -15.28
C GLY A 180 29.11 12.51 -14.85
N SER A 181 28.32 12.37 -13.78
CA SER A 181 27.83 11.09 -13.26
C SER A 181 26.66 10.50 -14.07
N LEU A 182 26.14 11.19 -15.09
CA LEU A 182 25.12 10.63 -15.99
C LEU A 182 25.65 9.45 -16.81
N ALA A 183 26.98 9.28 -16.92
CA ALA A 183 27.59 8.11 -17.54
C ALA A 183 27.28 6.79 -16.79
N ASP A 184 26.85 6.85 -15.52
CA ASP A 184 26.54 5.68 -14.69
C ASP A 184 25.13 5.11 -14.94
N ILE A 185 24.33 5.73 -15.81
CA ILE A 185 22.97 5.25 -16.10
C ILE A 185 23.01 4.02 -17.00
N HIS A 186 22.06 3.11 -16.76
CA HIS A 186 21.91 1.89 -17.54
C HIS A 186 20.51 1.85 -18.17
N PRO A 187 20.36 2.28 -19.43
CA PRO A 187 19.09 2.20 -20.14
C PRO A 187 18.67 0.74 -20.42
N PRO A 188 17.36 0.45 -20.51
CA PRO A 188 16.24 1.38 -20.38
C PRO A 188 15.94 1.74 -18.92
N CYS A 189 15.81 3.03 -18.63
CA CYS A 189 15.59 3.54 -17.27
C CYS A 189 14.73 4.80 -17.24
N VAL A 190 14.21 5.11 -16.04
CA VAL A 190 13.55 6.38 -15.72
C VAL A 190 14.50 7.21 -14.86
N LEU A 191 14.72 8.46 -15.27
CA LEU A 191 15.36 9.48 -14.45
C LEU A 191 14.27 10.34 -13.82
N GLN A 192 14.35 10.60 -12.52
CA GLN A 192 13.38 11.43 -11.79
C GLN A 192 14.11 12.37 -10.85
N SER A 193 13.65 13.63 -10.72
CA SER A 193 14.23 14.57 -9.74
C SER A 193 14.06 14.00 -8.33
N PHE A 194 15.14 13.97 -7.56
CA PHE A 194 15.08 13.61 -6.15
C PHE A 194 14.42 14.74 -5.36
N VAL A 195 13.51 14.37 -4.46
CA VAL A 195 12.79 15.31 -3.61
C VAL A 195 13.19 15.04 -2.17
N ASN A 196 13.75 16.04 -1.49
CA ASN A 196 14.01 15.95 -0.06
C ASN A 196 12.68 15.83 0.70
N HIS A 197 12.59 14.84 1.58
CA HIS A 197 11.33 14.44 2.23
C HIS A 197 11.48 13.97 3.69
N GLY A 198 12.58 14.33 4.33
CA GLY A 198 12.78 14.05 5.77
C GLY A 198 13.04 12.59 6.12
N ALA A 199 13.42 11.77 5.12
CA ALA A 199 13.66 10.34 5.26
C ALA A 199 12.44 9.49 5.64
N VAL A 200 11.22 9.98 5.37
CA VAL A 200 9.97 9.26 5.65
C VAL A 200 9.19 8.97 4.36
N LEU A 201 8.93 7.69 4.11
CA LEU A 201 8.05 7.22 3.04
C LEU A 201 6.69 6.84 3.63
N HIS A 202 5.62 7.38 3.07
CA HIS A 202 4.25 7.00 3.39
C HIS A 202 3.76 5.99 2.35
N LYS A 203 3.67 4.73 2.75
CA LYS A 203 3.07 3.67 1.93
C LYS A 203 1.57 3.70 2.10
N VAL A 204 0.86 4.13 1.07
CA VAL A 204 -0.59 4.07 0.99
C VAL A 204 -0.97 2.74 0.36
N PHE A 205 -1.48 1.82 1.16
CA PHE A 205 -1.95 0.51 0.72
C PHE A 205 -3.45 0.55 0.42
N VAL A 206 -3.82 0.22 -0.81
CA VAL A 206 -5.21 0.27 -1.29
C VAL A 206 -5.77 -1.14 -1.39
N VAL A 207 -6.95 -1.33 -0.79
CA VAL A 207 -7.72 -2.58 -0.85
C VAL A 207 -9.17 -2.25 -1.16
N GLY A 208 -9.53 -2.33 -2.44
CA GLY A 208 -10.86 -1.95 -2.89
C GLY A 208 -11.15 -0.48 -2.62
N ASP A 209 -12.23 -0.19 -1.90
CA ASP A 209 -12.62 1.17 -1.51
C ASP A 209 -11.87 1.70 -0.26
N GLN A 210 -11.11 0.84 0.42
CA GLN A 210 -10.36 1.20 1.63
C GLN A 210 -8.89 1.49 1.31
N HIS A 211 -8.25 2.30 2.17
CA HIS A 211 -6.82 2.54 2.11
C HIS A 211 -6.21 2.68 3.51
N PHE A 212 -4.93 2.36 3.63
CA PHE A 212 -4.18 2.36 4.88
C PHE A 212 -2.81 3.00 4.67
N CYS A 213 -2.43 3.93 5.53
CA CYS A 213 -1.14 4.61 5.47
C CYS A 213 -0.17 4.00 6.48
N VAL A 214 1.02 3.60 6.01
CA VAL A 214 2.09 3.06 6.86
C VAL A 214 3.38 3.83 6.56
N GLU A 215 3.96 4.44 7.59
CA GLU A 215 5.26 5.09 7.48
C GLU A 215 6.39 4.07 7.40
N ARG A 216 7.41 4.38 6.60
CA ARG A 216 8.63 3.59 6.42
C ARG A 216 9.84 4.50 6.41
N PRO A 217 11.02 3.98 6.81
CA PRO A 217 12.28 4.63 6.49
C PRO A 217 12.42 4.89 4.99
N SER A 218 13.08 5.99 4.64
CA SER A 218 13.34 6.39 3.26
C SER A 218 14.70 7.08 3.15
N LEU A 219 15.10 7.42 1.93
CA LEU A 219 16.34 8.14 1.68
C LEU A 219 16.35 9.49 2.42
N LYS A 220 17.46 9.77 3.08
CA LYS A 220 17.73 11.04 3.76
C LYS A 220 17.77 12.21 2.78
N ASN A 221 17.79 13.40 3.35
CA ASN A 221 17.95 14.60 2.55
C ASN A 221 19.37 14.71 2.00
N PHE A 222 19.47 15.29 0.81
CA PHE A 222 20.73 15.62 0.13
C PHE A 222 20.75 17.11 -0.24
N PRO A 223 21.94 17.72 -0.38
CA PRO A 223 22.05 19.09 -0.90
C PRO A 223 21.35 19.21 -2.26
N SER A 224 20.60 20.30 -2.44
CA SER A 224 19.95 20.60 -3.72
C SER A 224 20.96 21.09 -4.75
N GLY A 225 20.75 20.73 -6.01
CA GLY A 225 21.61 21.11 -7.13
C GLY A 225 22.77 20.14 -7.35
N PRO A 226 23.55 20.38 -8.41
CA PRO A 226 24.73 19.56 -8.70
C PRO A 226 25.74 19.64 -7.56
N CYS A 227 26.30 18.50 -7.16
CA CYS A 227 27.43 18.47 -6.25
C CYS A 227 28.46 17.43 -6.69
N ASP A 228 29.73 17.70 -6.37
CA ASP A 228 30.85 16.83 -6.68
C ASP A 228 30.88 15.66 -5.69
N ARG A 229 29.98 14.71 -5.94
CA ARG A 229 29.75 13.51 -5.15
C ARG A 229 29.55 12.34 -6.09
N GLU A 230 30.14 11.20 -5.76
CA GLU A 230 29.94 9.96 -6.49
C GLU A 230 28.48 9.48 -6.45
N THR A 231 28.07 8.80 -7.53
CA THR A 231 26.78 8.14 -7.63
C THR A 231 26.59 7.12 -6.50
N ILE A 232 25.43 7.17 -5.84
CA ILE A 232 25.08 6.16 -4.84
C ILE A 232 24.24 5.08 -5.52
N PHE A 233 24.73 3.85 -5.52
CA PHE A 233 23.97 2.67 -5.96
C PHE A 233 23.33 2.00 -4.75
N PHE A 234 22.06 1.62 -4.86
CA PHE A 234 21.36 0.96 -3.78
C PHE A 234 20.20 0.09 -4.29
N ASN A 235 19.85 -0.91 -3.48
CA ASN A 235 18.64 -1.69 -3.68
C ASN A 235 17.50 -1.12 -2.82
N SER A 236 16.37 -0.76 -3.43
CA SER A 236 15.25 -0.11 -2.72
C SER A 236 14.67 -0.94 -1.57
N HIS A 237 14.79 -2.27 -1.63
CA HIS A 237 14.38 -3.15 -0.54
C HIS A 237 15.24 -3.03 0.73
N GLN A 238 16.45 -2.47 0.65
CA GLN A 238 17.32 -2.26 1.80
C GLN A 238 17.08 -0.89 2.45
N VAL A 239 16.42 0.02 1.75
CA VAL A 239 16.16 1.40 2.20
C VAL A 239 14.79 1.56 2.86
N SER A 240 13.73 0.93 2.32
CA SER A 240 12.33 1.23 2.72
C SER A 240 11.54 0.07 3.35
N LYS A 241 12.23 -0.83 4.05
CA LYS A 241 11.59 -1.88 4.89
C LYS A 241 11.44 -1.40 6.34
N PRO A 242 10.54 -2.02 7.13
CA PRO A 242 10.31 -1.62 8.53
C PRO A 242 11.60 -1.62 9.38
N GLU A 243 12.48 -2.58 9.13
CA GLU A 243 13.75 -2.78 9.85
C GLU A 243 14.94 -2.02 9.23
N SER A 244 14.72 -1.24 8.16
CA SER A 244 15.81 -0.57 7.44
C SER A 244 16.41 0.56 8.29
N SER A 245 17.62 0.34 8.79
CA SER A 245 18.46 1.38 9.41
C SER A 245 19.81 1.40 8.69
N SER A 246 20.11 2.52 8.04
CA SER A 246 21.42 2.75 7.40
C SER A 246 21.76 4.24 7.49
N ASP A 247 23.00 4.60 7.14
CA ASP A 247 23.41 6.01 7.02
C ASP A 247 22.56 6.81 6.01
N LEU A 248 21.78 6.11 5.18
CA LEU A 248 20.85 6.70 4.20
C LEU A 248 19.45 6.98 4.78
N THR A 249 19.11 6.60 6.01
CA THR A 249 17.73 6.71 6.53
C THR A 249 17.60 7.55 7.81
N ALA A 250 18.56 8.42 8.09
CA ALA A 250 18.54 9.28 9.28
C ALA A 250 17.36 10.28 9.22
N VAL A 251 16.45 10.17 10.18
CA VAL A 251 15.15 10.86 10.20
C VAL A 251 15.28 12.32 10.62
N SER A 252 14.63 13.21 9.86
CA SER A 252 14.28 14.56 10.33
C SER A 252 12.75 14.67 10.36
N ARG A 253 12.15 14.75 11.56
CA ARG A 253 10.69 14.79 11.73
C ARG A 253 10.04 15.95 10.99
N ILE A 254 9.10 15.66 10.08
CA ILE A 254 8.23 16.63 9.41
C ILE A 254 6.79 16.10 9.40
N VAL A 255 5.85 17.06 9.35
CA VAL A 255 4.38 16.98 9.31
C VAL A 255 3.83 15.76 8.57
N GLY A 256 2.82 15.10 9.16
CA GLY A 256 2.14 13.94 8.59
C GLY A 256 1.22 14.26 7.41
N VAL A 257 0.85 13.23 6.65
CA VAL A 257 -0.05 13.31 5.50
C VAL A 257 -1.50 13.57 5.95
N THR A 258 -2.24 14.45 5.26
CA THR A 258 -3.68 14.63 5.51
C THR A 258 -4.49 13.50 4.89
N SER A 259 -5.45 12.97 5.65
CA SER A 259 -6.27 11.81 5.27
C SER A 259 -7.10 12.07 4.00
N GLU A 260 -7.60 13.29 3.83
CA GLU A 260 -8.50 13.67 2.74
C GLU A 260 -7.80 13.70 1.38
N ALA A 261 -6.57 14.20 1.34
CA ALA A 261 -5.79 14.24 0.10
C ALA A 261 -5.38 12.84 -0.35
N VAL A 262 -5.07 11.94 0.59
CA VAL A 262 -4.82 10.52 0.27
C VAL A 262 -6.08 9.86 -0.24
N ALA A 263 -7.23 10.11 0.38
CA ALA A 263 -8.50 9.56 -0.10
C ALA A 263 -8.80 10.02 -1.54
N ALA A 264 -8.57 11.30 -1.87
CA ALA A 264 -8.71 11.83 -3.22
C ALA A 264 -7.73 11.18 -4.21
N LEU A 265 -6.46 11.02 -3.81
CA LEU A 265 -5.43 10.33 -4.59
C LEU A 265 -5.85 8.89 -4.92
N VAL A 266 -6.25 8.12 -3.90
CA VAL A 266 -6.64 6.73 -4.04
C VAL A 266 -7.87 6.60 -4.95
N LYS A 267 -8.87 7.48 -4.78
CA LYS A 267 -10.07 7.49 -5.62
C LYS A 267 -9.71 7.70 -7.09
N GLU A 268 -8.90 8.71 -7.40
CA GLU A 268 -8.49 8.98 -8.78
C GLU A 268 -7.62 7.85 -9.37
N LEU A 269 -6.68 7.33 -8.60
CA LEU A 269 -5.83 6.20 -9.03
C LEU A 269 -6.64 4.96 -9.37
N ARG A 270 -7.67 4.64 -8.59
CA ARG A 270 -8.55 3.52 -8.87
C ARG A 270 -9.30 3.68 -10.19
N VAL A 271 -9.75 4.89 -10.49
CA VAL A 271 -10.41 5.20 -11.78
C VAL A 271 -9.43 5.06 -12.94
N GLN A 272 -8.21 5.59 -12.81
CA GLN A 272 -7.21 5.55 -13.87
C GLN A 272 -6.64 4.15 -14.11
N LEU A 273 -6.41 3.37 -13.03
CA LEU A 273 -5.80 2.04 -13.10
C LEU A 273 -6.84 0.94 -13.38
N GLY A 274 -8.08 1.09 -12.89
CA GLY A 274 -9.04 -0.01 -12.87
C GLY A 274 -8.60 -1.17 -11.96
N MET A 275 -7.84 -0.86 -10.90
CA MET A 275 -7.27 -1.81 -9.95
C MET A 275 -7.80 -1.57 -8.54
N ALA A 276 -7.82 -2.62 -7.72
CA ALA A 276 -8.26 -2.61 -6.35
C ALA A 276 -7.14 -2.99 -5.36
N LEU A 277 -6.11 -3.72 -5.78
CA LEU A 277 -5.04 -4.21 -4.93
C LEU A 277 -3.70 -3.63 -5.35
N PHE A 278 -3.39 -2.42 -4.89
CA PHE A 278 -2.13 -1.74 -5.20
C PHE A 278 -1.62 -0.92 -4.02
N GLY A 279 -0.35 -0.52 -4.09
CA GLY A 279 0.26 0.41 -3.15
C GLY A 279 0.75 1.65 -3.86
N VAL A 280 0.78 2.77 -3.14
CA VAL A 280 1.30 4.05 -3.62
C VAL A 280 2.36 4.51 -2.64
N ASP A 281 3.56 4.80 -3.17
CA ASP A 281 4.66 5.32 -2.38
C ASP A 281 4.62 6.84 -2.47
N VAL A 282 4.34 7.48 -1.33
CA VAL A 282 4.15 8.93 -1.20
C VAL A 282 5.19 9.52 -0.27
N ILE A 283 5.82 10.60 -0.69
CA ILE A 283 6.72 11.40 0.15
C ILE A 283 6.17 12.82 0.27
N ILE A 284 6.56 13.53 1.34
CA ILE A 284 6.17 14.94 1.53
C ILE A 284 7.40 15.78 1.24
N ASN A 285 7.31 16.67 0.24
CA ASN A 285 8.40 17.60 -0.05
C ASN A 285 8.59 18.55 1.14
N ILE A 286 9.81 18.61 1.70
CA ILE A 286 10.08 19.41 2.91
C ILE A 286 10.00 20.93 2.68
N GLN A 287 10.13 21.38 1.44
CA GLN A 287 10.12 22.81 1.09
C GLN A 287 8.71 23.29 0.77
N THR A 288 7.97 22.51 -0.03
CA THR A 288 6.64 22.90 -0.53
C THR A 288 5.50 22.30 0.28
N HIS A 289 5.78 21.31 1.13
CA HIS A 289 4.79 20.50 1.85
C HIS A 289 3.75 19.82 0.94
N THR A 290 4.13 19.53 -0.31
CA THR A 290 3.27 18.85 -1.29
C THR A 290 3.38 17.34 -1.18
N LEU A 291 2.26 16.65 -1.33
CA LEU A 291 2.22 15.19 -1.41
C LEU A 291 2.75 14.76 -2.78
N THR A 292 3.81 13.96 -2.76
CA THR A 292 4.58 13.63 -3.96
C THR A 292 4.55 12.13 -4.18
N VAL A 293 3.91 11.69 -5.25
CA VAL A 293 3.85 10.27 -5.63
C VAL A 293 5.13 9.90 -6.38
N ILE A 294 5.81 8.85 -5.94
CA ILE A 294 7.11 8.42 -6.49
C ILE A 294 7.12 6.99 -7.05
N ASP A 295 6.14 6.16 -6.68
CA ASP A 295 6.00 4.79 -7.20
C ASP A 295 4.58 4.25 -6.99
N ILE A 296 4.17 3.30 -7.84
CA ILE A 296 2.90 2.56 -7.73
C ILE A 296 3.20 1.06 -7.85
N ASN A 297 2.74 0.27 -6.90
CA ASN A 297 3.11 -1.12 -6.72
C ASN A 297 1.92 -2.07 -6.86
N ILE A 298 2.04 -3.10 -7.71
CA ILE A 298 1.03 -4.16 -7.86
C ILE A 298 1.01 -5.03 -6.61
N PHE A 299 -0.18 -5.19 -6.00
CA PHE A 299 -0.46 -6.12 -4.91
C PHE A 299 0.73 -6.23 -3.91
N PRO A 300 1.03 -5.15 -3.17
CA PRO A 300 2.20 -5.04 -2.32
C PRO A 300 2.10 -5.96 -1.09
N GLY A 301 3.08 -5.89 -0.19
CA GLY A 301 3.14 -6.77 1.00
C GLY A 301 2.06 -6.51 2.05
N TYR A 302 1.46 -5.32 2.10
CA TYR A 302 0.53 -4.86 3.15
C TYR A 302 1.07 -5.01 4.59
N GLU A 303 2.39 -5.11 4.74
CA GLU A 303 3.06 -5.16 6.05
C GLU A 303 2.77 -3.88 6.85
N GLY A 304 2.28 -4.03 8.09
CA GLY A 304 1.82 -2.92 8.93
C GLY A 304 0.33 -2.62 8.82
N VAL A 305 -0.45 -3.40 8.06
CA VAL A 305 -1.91 -3.26 7.95
C VAL A 305 -2.60 -4.49 8.57
N PRO A 306 -2.93 -4.47 9.87
CA PRO A 306 -3.60 -5.60 10.51
C PRO A 306 -5.01 -5.88 9.94
N GLN A 307 -5.67 -4.87 9.37
CA GLN A 307 -7.00 -4.96 8.75
C GLN A 307 -6.97 -5.51 7.31
N PHE A 308 -5.80 -5.88 6.77
CA PHE A 308 -5.68 -6.25 5.36
C PHE A 308 -6.63 -7.40 4.97
N PHE A 309 -6.76 -8.43 5.80
CA PHE A 309 -7.62 -9.57 5.49
C PHE A 309 -9.10 -9.25 5.52
N SER A 310 -9.57 -8.51 6.53
CA SER A 310 -10.98 -8.09 6.61
C SER A 310 -11.33 -7.13 5.48
N ALA A 311 -10.43 -6.21 5.13
CA ALA A 311 -10.59 -5.32 3.98
C ALA A 311 -10.65 -6.09 2.65
N LEU A 312 -9.79 -7.10 2.47
CA LEU A 312 -9.79 -7.93 1.27
C LEU A 312 -11.08 -8.74 1.15
N LEU A 313 -11.56 -9.36 2.24
CA LEU A 313 -12.83 -10.09 2.26
C LEU A 313 -14.02 -9.18 1.95
N SER A 314 -14.10 -8.01 2.61
CA SER A 314 -15.14 -7.01 2.35
C SER A 314 -15.14 -6.56 0.89
N HIS A 315 -13.96 -6.42 0.29
CA HIS A 315 -13.86 -6.07 -1.12
C HIS A 315 -14.33 -7.20 -2.05
N ILE A 316 -13.92 -8.44 -1.78
CA ILE A 316 -14.37 -9.63 -2.53
C ILE A 316 -15.90 -9.72 -2.49
N GLU A 317 -16.50 -9.56 -1.32
CA GLU A 317 -17.95 -9.52 -1.14
C GLU A 317 -18.60 -8.41 -1.97
N SER A 318 -18.09 -7.17 -1.87
CA SER A 318 -18.62 -6.04 -2.63
C SER A 318 -18.63 -6.28 -4.14
N VAL A 319 -17.60 -6.93 -4.68
CA VAL A 319 -17.53 -7.20 -6.12
C VAL A 319 -18.49 -8.33 -6.52
N LEU A 320 -18.67 -9.34 -5.67
CA LEU A 320 -19.63 -10.42 -5.90
C LEU A 320 -21.08 -9.91 -5.83
N ASP A 321 -21.39 -9.02 -4.88
CA ASP A 321 -22.72 -8.39 -4.80
C ASP A 321 -23.00 -7.54 -6.03
N LYS A 322 -22.02 -6.76 -6.50
CA LYS A 322 -22.19 -5.99 -7.75
C LYS A 322 -22.47 -6.88 -8.96
N GLN A 323 -21.90 -8.08 -9.03
CA GLN A 323 -22.22 -9.03 -10.10
C GLN A 323 -23.63 -9.61 -10.00
N THR A 324 -24.11 -9.93 -8.79
CA THR A 324 -25.47 -10.46 -8.61
C THR A 324 -26.53 -9.42 -8.94
N PHE A 325 -26.29 -8.14 -8.64
CA PHE A 325 -27.18 -7.04 -9.00
C PHE A 325 -27.07 -6.61 -10.48
N ALA A 326 -25.94 -6.88 -11.16
CA ALA A 326 -25.75 -6.49 -12.56
C ALA A 326 -26.49 -7.40 -13.57
N GLY A 327 -26.75 -8.68 -13.24
CA GLY A 327 -27.44 -9.64 -14.10
C GLY A 327 -26.80 -9.86 -15.49
N PRO A 328 -27.13 -10.94 -16.21
CA PRO A 328 -26.71 -11.06 -17.61
C PRO A 328 -27.47 -10.04 -18.45
N GLN A 329 -26.81 -8.94 -18.86
CA GLN A 329 -27.36 -8.04 -19.86
C GLN A 329 -27.48 -8.79 -21.19
N ALA A 330 -28.72 -9.09 -21.58
CA ALA A 330 -29.04 -9.48 -22.94
C ALA A 330 -28.67 -8.31 -23.87
N VAL A 331 -27.73 -8.57 -24.79
CA VAL A 331 -27.39 -7.64 -25.87
C VAL A 331 -28.60 -7.54 -26.80
N GLY A 332 -29.37 -6.46 -26.67
CA GLY A 332 -30.43 -6.04 -27.60
C GLY A 332 -30.17 -4.59 -28.03
N PRO A 333 -30.50 -4.22 -29.28
CA PRO A 333 -29.95 -3.01 -29.89
C PRO A 333 -30.58 -1.72 -29.33
N SER A 334 -29.73 -0.70 -29.27
CA SER A 334 -29.96 0.71 -28.99
C SER A 334 -31.36 1.25 -29.31
N ALA A 335 -31.96 1.94 -28.34
CA ALA A 335 -32.90 3.03 -28.59
C ALA A 335 -32.65 4.19 -27.60
N THR A 336 -32.31 5.33 -28.18
CA THR A 336 -32.24 6.68 -27.64
C THR A 336 -33.56 7.09 -26.97
N SER A 337 -33.53 7.77 -25.81
CA SER A 337 -34.06 9.13 -25.64
C SER A 337 -34.04 9.63 -24.18
N THR A 338 -33.51 10.84 -24.03
CA THR A 338 -33.88 11.98 -23.15
C THR A 338 -34.16 11.85 -21.64
N ALA A 339 -33.51 12.79 -20.94
CA ALA A 339 -33.57 13.12 -19.53
C ALA A 339 -34.96 13.44 -18.96
N LEU A 340 -35.13 13.24 -17.65
CA LEU A 340 -35.85 14.18 -16.79
C LEU A 340 -35.30 14.15 -15.36
N SER A 341 -35.03 15.36 -14.86
CA SER A 341 -34.62 15.72 -13.50
C SER A 341 -35.77 15.62 -12.49
N THR A 342 -35.48 15.17 -11.27
CA THR A 342 -36.20 15.67 -10.07
C THR A 342 -35.28 15.71 -8.86
N SER A 343 -35.06 16.95 -8.39
CA SER A 343 -34.51 17.34 -7.10
C SER A 343 -35.43 16.96 -5.94
N ARG A 344 -34.85 16.50 -4.82
CA ARG A 344 -35.44 16.71 -3.48
C ARG A 344 -34.35 17.09 -2.49
N THR A 345 -34.35 18.36 -2.14
CA THR A 345 -33.84 18.96 -0.91
C THR A 345 -34.78 18.64 0.25
N VAL A 346 -34.27 18.21 1.42
CA VAL A 346 -34.83 18.56 2.75
C VAL A 346 -33.72 18.49 3.82
N ASP A 347 -33.46 19.67 4.38
CA ASP A 347 -33.19 20.07 5.76
C ASP A 347 -32.06 19.46 6.62
N THR A 348 -31.10 20.35 6.83
CA THR A 348 -30.30 20.58 8.04
C THR A 348 -31.17 20.74 9.30
N ARG A 349 -30.85 19.99 10.35
CA ARG A 349 -31.05 20.43 11.74
C ARG A 349 -29.79 20.16 12.58
N SER A 350 -29.24 21.28 13.04
CA SER A 350 -28.30 21.43 14.14
C SER A 350 -28.86 20.90 15.46
N LEU A 351 -28.04 20.16 16.22
CA LEU A 351 -28.14 20.08 17.66
C LEU A 351 -26.73 20.13 18.27
N SER A 352 -26.50 21.22 19.01
CA SER A 352 -25.35 21.51 19.83
C SER A 352 -25.48 20.85 21.22
N ASP A 353 -24.33 20.70 21.87
CA ASP A 353 -24.10 20.62 23.32
C ASP A 353 -24.63 19.42 24.12
N ALA A 354 -23.70 18.53 24.49
CA ALA A 354 -23.71 17.87 25.79
C ALA A 354 -22.28 17.46 26.19
N ALA A 355 -21.51 18.42 26.71
CA ALA A 355 -20.38 18.14 27.59
C ALA A 355 -20.93 17.88 29.00
N ARG A 356 -20.66 16.70 29.58
CA ARG A 356 -20.48 16.52 31.02
C ARG A 356 -20.05 15.09 31.38
N ASP A 357 -18.86 15.05 31.97
CA ASP A 357 -18.54 14.34 33.22
C ASP A 357 -18.72 12.82 33.26
N ASN A 358 -17.62 12.09 33.06
CA ASN A 358 -17.45 10.72 33.52
C ASN A 358 -16.08 10.59 34.20
N ARG A 359 -15.99 10.99 35.48
CA ARG A 359 -14.91 10.56 36.37
C ARG A 359 -15.19 9.10 36.79
N LEU A 360 -14.30 8.18 36.41
CA LEU A 360 -14.31 6.79 36.86
C LEU A 360 -12.99 6.46 37.60
N PRO A 361 -12.98 5.43 38.47
CA PRO A 361 -12.14 5.38 39.66
C PRO A 361 -10.69 4.99 39.35
N LEU A 362 -9.73 5.66 40.02
CA LEU A 362 -8.32 5.28 40.05
C LEU A 362 -8.18 3.92 40.76
N ARG A 363 -7.71 2.88 40.07
CA ARG A 363 -7.34 1.58 40.67
C ARG A 363 -5.82 1.47 40.75
N PHE A 364 -5.32 1.07 41.92
CA PHE A 364 -3.89 0.85 42.18
C PHE A 364 -3.56 -0.64 42.01
N CYS A 365 -2.58 -0.97 41.17
CA CYS A 365 -2.04 -2.33 41.04
C CYS A 365 -0.56 -2.34 41.44
N SER A 366 -0.15 -3.29 42.30
CA SER A 366 1.25 -3.49 42.70
C SER A 366 1.94 -4.51 41.77
N CYS A 367 3.17 -4.21 41.33
CA CYS A 367 3.97 -5.10 40.48
C CYS A 367 4.95 -5.97 41.31
N HIS A 368 5.15 -7.22 40.89
CA HIS A 368 6.10 -8.20 41.47
C HIS A 368 7.57 -7.74 41.36
N PRO A 369 8.46 -8.10 42.31
CA PRO A 369 9.85 -7.66 42.31
C PRO A 369 10.70 -8.54 41.38
N GLY A 370 11.07 -8.01 40.21
CA GLY A 370 11.95 -8.75 39.29
C GLY A 370 12.29 -8.07 37.96
N PHE A 371 11.76 -6.89 37.64
CA PHE A 371 12.05 -6.20 36.38
C PHE A 371 12.99 -5.00 36.60
N GLN A 372 14.16 -5.03 35.97
CA GLN A 372 15.02 -3.85 35.84
C GLN A 372 14.66 -3.08 34.57
N MET A 373 14.35 -1.78 34.72
CA MET A 373 14.06 -0.88 33.61
C MET A 373 15.34 -0.53 32.82
N LYS A 374 15.30 -0.68 31.49
CA LYS A 374 16.20 0.02 30.55
C LYS A 374 15.37 0.97 29.68
N HIS A 375 15.93 2.15 29.43
CA HIS A 375 15.28 3.40 29.00
C HIS A 375 14.36 3.37 27.77
N ASN A 376 13.33 4.23 27.83
CA ASN A 376 12.53 4.86 26.76
C ASN A 376 11.99 3.96 25.64
N SER A 377 10.98 3.16 25.95
CA SER A 377 10.08 2.58 24.96
C SER A 377 8.67 2.52 25.52
N CYS A 378 7.66 2.89 24.73
CA CYS A 378 6.25 2.74 25.10
C CYS A 378 5.95 1.25 25.41
N PHE A 379 5.38 0.97 26.58
CA PHE A 379 4.98 -0.38 26.96
C PHE A 379 3.50 -0.59 26.68
N TYR A 380 3.16 -1.76 26.11
CA TYR A 380 1.81 -2.30 26.08
C TYR A 380 1.68 -3.28 27.24
N PHE A 381 0.66 -3.10 28.09
CA PHE A 381 0.34 -4.06 29.14
C PHE A 381 -0.85 -4.90 28.67
N ILE A 382 -0.70 -6.23 28.74
CA ILE A 382 -1.80 -7.17 28.56
C ILE A 382 -2.21 -7.58 29.98
N VAL A 383 -3.43 -7.20 30.37
CA VAL A 383 -4.05 -7.70 31.60
C VAL A 383 -5.02 -8.79 31.17
N GLU A 384 -4.77 -10.03 31.58
CA GLU A 384 -5.79 -11.10 31.53
C GLU A 384 -6.83 -10.79 32.61
N GLU A 385 -7.88 -10.04 32.25
CA GLU A 385 -9.16 -10.18 32.95
C GLU A 385 -9.96 -11.27 32.24
N ALA A 386 -10.56 -12.15 33.04
CA ALA A 386 -11.42 -13.20 32.52
C ALA A 386 -12.54 -12.57 31.67
N GLU A 387 -12.55 -12.98 30.40
CA GLU A 387 -13.60 -12.81 29.37
C GLU A 387 -13.54 -11.63 28.36
N GLU A 388 -12.66 -10.63 28.45
CA GLU A 388 -12.44 -9.68 27.34
C GLU A 388 -10.98 -9.17 27.23
N MET A 389 -10.40 -9.17 26.02
CA MET A 389 -9.11 -8.52 25.74
C MET A 389 -9.30 -7.02 25.55
N VAL A 390 -8.96 -6.22 26.56
CA VAL A 390 -8.95 -4.75 26.47
C VAL A 390 -7.51 -4.24 26.31
N THR A 391 -7.27 -3.38 25.32
CA THR A 391 -5.95 -2.78 25.06
C THR A 391 -5.88 -1.41 25.73
N TYR A 392 -4.88 -1.16 26.57
CA TYR A 392 -4.68 0.14 27.22
C TYR A 392 -3.43 0.84 26.69
N SER A 393 -3.52 2.15 26.42
CA SER A 393 -2.35 3.02 26.16
C SER A 393 -1.94 3.73 27.45
N CYS A 394 -0.66 3.63 27.83
CA CYS A 394 -0.12 4.34 28.99
C CYS A 394 0.13 5.82 28.63
N VAL A 395 -0.57 6.76 29.27
CA VAL A 395 -0.50 8.19 28.92
C VAL A 395 0.54 8.95 29.77
N GLU A 396 0.87 8.50 30.98
CA GLU A 396 1.90 9.15 31.81
C GLU A 396 2.42 8.22 32.92
N VAL A 397 3.72 8.28 33.21
CA VAL A 397 4.33 7.61 34.36
C VAL A 397 4.82 8.70 35.32
N MET A 398 4.08 8.93 36.41
CA MET A 398 4.55 9.82 37.48
C MET A 398 5.35 9.05 38.53
N GLN A 399 6.60 9.45 38.74
CA GLN A 399 7.43 8.98 39.84
C GLN A 399 7.17 9.85 41.07
N ILE A 400 6.37 9.36 42.03
CA ILE A 400 6.19 10.05 43.31
C ILE A 400 7.34 9.63 44.23
N GLY A 401 8.32 10.53 44.40
CA GLY A 401 9.43 10.34 45.33
C GLY A 401 8.97 10.57 46.77
N ASN A 402 9.02 9.55 47.62
CA ASN A 402 8.97 9.77 49.07
C ASN A 402 10.39 10.03 49.58
N SER A 403 10.56 11.17 50.24
CA SER A 403 11.80 11.54 50.89
C SER A 403 12.03 10.72 52.16
N GLN A 404 13.30 10.38 52.37
CA GLN A 404 13.95 9.90 53.61
C GLN A 404 13.99 8.39 53.88
N ASN A 405 15.24 7.90 53.79
CA ASN A 405 15.89 6.81 54.52
C ASN A 405 15.29 5.38 54.50
N SER A 406 16.21 4.46 54.21
CA SER A 406 16.18 3.00 54.40
C SER A 406 15.79 2.15 53.18
N ARG A 407 16.47 1.00 53.10
CA ARG A 407 16.80 0.12 51.95
C ARG A 407 15.64 -0.57 51.21
N ASN A 408 14.41 -0.06 51.20
CA ASN A 408 13.32 -0.60 50.38
C ASN A 408 12.41 0.51 49.87
N SER A 409 12.78 1.17 48.77
CA SER A 409 11.88 2.08 48.07
C SER A 409 10.91 1.27 47.19
N LEU A 410 9.68 1.08 47.66
CA LEU A 410 8.56 0.69 46.80
C LEU A 410 8.29 1.80 45.79
N HIS A 411 8.43 1.51 44.50
CA HIS A 411 8.04 2.43 43.43
C HIS A 411 6.57 2.20 43.12
N THR A 412 5.72 3.15 43.49
CA THR A 412 4.30 3.14 43.10
C THR A 412 4.18 3.77 41.73
N VAL A 413 3.81 2.96 40.72
CA VAL A 413 3.47 3.43 39.39
C VAL A 413 1.96 3.62 39.34
N ILE A 414 1.50 4.85 39.09
CA ILE A 414 0.09 5.14 38.85
C ILE A 414 -0.13 5.07 37.34
N ILE A 415 -0.99 4.15 36.90
CA ILE A 415 -1.40 4.04 35.49
C ILE A 415 -2.77 4.68 35.37
N ILE A 416 -2.86 5.77 34.61
CA ILE A 416 -4.14 6.37 34.22
C ILE A 416 -4.54 5.71 32.89
N ALA A 417 -5.56 4.85 32.93
CA ALA A 417 -6.13 4.23 31.74
C ALA A 417 -7.24 5.10 31.15
N GLN A 418 -7.22 5.32 29.83
CA GLN A 418 -8.39 5.77 29.07
C GLN A 418 -8.81 4.64 28.12
N ASN A 419 -10.09 4.30 28.12
CA ASN A 419 -10.65 3.36 27.14
C ASN A 419 -10.62 4.00 25.76
N ILE A 420 -10.06 3.28 24.78
CA ILE A 420 -10.18 3.61 23.37
C ILE A 420 -11.45 2.91 22.89
N TYR A 421 -12.53 3.66 22.62
CA TYR A 421 -13.72 3.16 21.93
C TYR A 421 -13.57 3.27 20.42
#